data_AF-A0A1Y3AM36-F1
#
_entry.id   AF-A0A1Y3AM36-F1
#
_cell.length_a   1.000
_cell.length_b   1.000
_cell.length_c   1.000
_cell.angle_alpha   90.00
_cell.angle_beta   90.00
_cell.angle_gamma   90.00
#
_symmetry.space_group_name_H-M   'P 1'
#
loop_
_entity.id
_entity.type
_entity.pdbx_description
1 polymer ?
#
loop_
_entity_poly.entity_id
_entity_poly.type
_entity_poly.pdbx_seq_one_letter_code
_entity_poly.pdbx_strand_id
1 'polypeptide(L)'
;MDKKNVLDARDKLLRLRQDRQTDLSKAVAVIGTCPDMCPELERYFRIETNQFSPFEMDLIADPDGKPDESRMVKEYRRSGADQEEPLAHELRPIHVLEYTMNYLCLEIVNRYDIHGNMAEWFDFIWSRTRSIRKDITQQHLIDIRSVTLIEQCARFHIFCAYYLCEQEMKDFDPKINEENLNNCLQTLKDFYYDLSIRGISCDNEPEFRAYDILLNLGNGETLSELKHFQPSVKQSADVQLAIKLYQSYDNRNYVKFFRFVRRADFFKSCILNRYLNGFRIKALNIQRRTYSVPKSSIPIAYPVANLIEILAFDDVNDLTQFCDRVGLQHDEDNIYFRKNHIIGIDSGNLMTRSYNLVIAKLHTTPGQAILGNNNASIETFQIQPVHSSFDMNNRLIYDKNNLISSSVTTIQQPIQKANEPLIIQNATPVSLPTPFIFKNQIDKLAMNDNVFKTKDQVSFRFPQIQTSEHSISPFQVTATPLVKQ
;
A
#
# COMPACT_ATOMS: atom_id res chain seq x y z
N MET A 1 -17.56 40.19 -8.33
CA MET A 1 -16.21 40.13 -7.75
C MET A 1 -15.77 38.69 -7.86
N ASP A 2 -14.58 38.43 -8.38
CA ASP A 2 -14.10 37.06 -8.56
C ASP A 2 -13.81 36.43 -7.18
N LYS A 3 -14.61 35.42 -6.78
CA LYS A 3 -14.54 34.77 -5.47
C LYS A 3 -13.14 34.22 -5.18
N LYS A 4 -12.47 33.66 -6.18
CA LYS A 4 -11.10 33.16 -6.07
C LYS A 4 -10.15 34.27 -5.66
N ASN A 5 -10.17 35.41 -6.36
CA ASN A 5 -9.25 36.52 -6.05
C ASN A 5 -9.47 37.09 -4.65
N VAL A 6 -10.72 37.08 -4.15
CA VAL A 6 -11.02 37.47 -2.76
C VAL A 6 -10.42 36.49 -1.76
N LEU A 7 -10.56 35.18 -1.99
CA LEU A 7 -9.98 34.14 -1.12
C LEU A 7 -8.45 34.13 -1.18
N ASP A 8 -7.86 34.30 -2.37
CA ASP A 8 -6.40 34.41 -2.55
C ASP A 8 -5.82 35.62 -1.78
N ALA A 9 -6.49 36.78 -1.85
CA ALA A 9 -6.10 37.95 -1.07
C ALA A 9 -6.24 37.73 0.45
N ARG A 10 -7.30 37.04 0.89
CA ARG A 10 -7.49 36.64 2.29
C ARG A 10 -6.34 35.75 2.77
N ASP A 11 -6.00 34.71 2.00
CA ASP A 11 -5.00 33.72 2.38
C ASP A 11 -3.59 34.33 2.42
N LYS A 12 -3.25 35.21 1.46
CA LYS A 12 -2.02 36.02 1.51
C LYS A 12 -1.94 36.88 2.78
N LEU A 13 -3.04 37.52 3.17
CA LEU A 13 -3.09 38.34 4.38
C LEU A 13 -2.97 37.50 5.66
N LEU A 14 -3.52 36.28 5.68
CA LEU A 14 -3.37 35.35 6.80
C LEU A 14 -1.91 34.89 6.97
N ARG A 15 -1.24 34.54 5.86
CA ARG A 15 0.18 34.13 5.88
C ARG A 15 1.11 35.27 6.31
N LEU A 16 0.83 36.51 5.90
CA LEU A 16 1.58 37.69 6.35
C LEU A 16 1.45 37.95 7.87
N ARG A 17 0.39 37.43 8.51
CA ARG A 17 0.14 37.56 9.95
C ARG A 17 0.70 36.39 10.77
N GLN A 18 1.05 35.28 10.13
CA GLN A 18 1.67 34.16 10.82
C GLN A 18 3.16 34.44 11.02
N ASP A 19 3.59 34.48 12.28
CA ASP A 19 5.02 34.49 12.59
C ASP A 19 5.62 33.14 12.16
N ARG A 20 6.64 33.19 11.30
CA ARG A 20 7.38 31.99 10.91
C ARG A 20 8.12 31.43 12.12
N GLN A 21 7.60 30.35 12.70
CA GLN A 21 8.27 29.66 13.80
C GLN A 21 9.40 28.79 13.26
N THR A 22 10.65 29.23 13.41
CA THR A 22 11.84 28.48 12.97
C THR A 22 12.32 27.47 13.99
N ASP A 23 11.83 27.54 15.23
CA ASP A 23 12.17 26.62 16.30
C ASP A 23 11.23 25.40 16.31
N LEU A 24 11.75 24.27 15.83
CA LEU A 24 11.03 22.99 15.77
C LEU A 24 10.50 22.54 17.15
N SER A 25 11.14 22.94 18.26
CA SER A 25 10.70 22.56 19.61
C SER A 25 9.43 23.30 20.06
N LYS A 26 9.08 24.39 19.38
CA LYS A 26 7.88 25.21 19.63
C LYS A 26 6.85 25.10 18.52
N ALA A 27 7.12 24.28 17.50
CA ALA A 27 6.20 24.06 16.40
C ALA A 27 4.95 23.32 16.92
N VAL A 28 3.79 23.93 16.72
CA VAL A 28 2.49 23.31 16.98
C VAL A 28 1.97 22.78 15.66
N ALA A 29 1.53 21.52 15.64
CA ALA A 29 0.91 20.94 14.44
C ALA A 29 -0.33 21.75 14.04
N VAL A 30 -0.41 22.14 12.77
CA VAL A 30 -1.58 22.83 12.24
C VAL A 30 -2.75 21.85 12.25
N ILE A 31 -3.86 22.24 12.87
CA ILE A 31 -5.10 21.45 12.84
C ILE A 31 -5.91 21.92 11.63
N GLY A 32 -6.25 20.99 10.74
CA GLY A 32 -7.06 21.29 9.57
C GLY A 32 -8.49 21.65 9.92
N THR A 33 -9.06 22.60 9.18
CA THR A 33 -10.44 23.09 9.34
C THR A 33 -11.24 23.11 8.05
N CYS A 34 -10.69 22.60 6.94
CA CYS A 34 -11.43 22.46 5.68
C CYS A 34 -12.62 21.52 5.85
N PRO A 35 -13.88 21.98 5.74
CA PRO A 35 -15.06 21.14 5.96
C PRO A 35 -15.38 20.22 4.78
N ASP A 36 -14.78 20.48 3.62
CA ASP A 36 -15.10 19.82 2.35
C ASP A 36 -13.99 18.86 1.89
N MET A 37 -14.31 17.95 0.96
CA MET A 37 -13.34 17.05 0.33
C MET A 37 -12.25 17.80 -0.48
N CYS A 38 -12.54 19.03 -0.91
CA CYS A 38 -11.64 19.93 -1.63
C CYS A 38 -11.78 21.35 -1.07
N PRO A 39 -10.68 22.03 -0.67
CA PRO A 39 -10.73 23.41 -0.17
C PRO A 39 -11.41 24.39 -1.16
N GLU A 40 -12.20 25.34 -0.64
CA GLU A 40 -13.02 26.25 -1.46
C GLU A 40 -12.19 27.04 -2.49
N LEU A 41 -11.01 27.56 -2.09
CA LEU A 41 -10.12 28.27 -3.00
C LEU A 41 -9.59 27.35 -4.12
N GLU A 42 -9.27 26.10 -3.80
CA GLU A 42 -8.82 25.13 -4.79
C GLU A 42 -9.93 24.80 -5.80
N ARG A 43 -11.18 24.64 -5.33
CA ARG A 43 -12.33 24.41 -6.22
C ARG A 43 -12.48 25.54 -7.23
N TYR A 44 -12.58 26.80 -6.77
CA TYR A 44 -12.72 27.93 -7.69
C TYR A 44 -11.54 28.06 -8.66
N PHE A 45 -10.31 27.87 -8.17
CA PHE A 45 -9.13 27.89 -9.03
C PHE A 45 -9.21 26.84 -10.13
N ARG A 46 -9.49 25.57 -9.78
CA ARG A 46 -9.53 24.45 -10.73
C ARG A 46 -10.70 24.54 -11.70
N ILE A 47 -11.83 25.11 -11.28
CA ILE A 47 -12.98 25.37 -12.17
C ILE A 47 -12.62 26.46 -13.18
N GLU A 48 -12.02 27.57 -12.76
CA GLU A 48 -11.64 28.66 -13.66
C GLU A 48 -10.55 28.24 -14.66
N THR A 49 -9.62 27.37 -14.25
CA THR A 49 -8.52 26.89 -15.10
C THR A 49 -8.84 25.61 -15.89
N ASN A 50 -10.07 25.08 -15.79
CA ASN A 50 -10.49 23.80 -16.37
C ASN A 50 -9.58 22.62 -16.00
N GLN A 51 -9.16 22.55 -14.73
CA GLN A 51 -8.30 21.51 -14.15
C GLN A 51 -9.11 20.54 -13.27
N PHE A 52 -10.14 19.91 -13.84
CA PHE A 52 -10.99 18.92 -13.17
C PHE A 52 -11.06 17.61 -13.95
N SER A 53 -11.34 16.53 -13.24
CA SER A 53 -11.50 15.19 -13.83
C SER A 53 -12.96 14.92 -14.16
N PRO A 54 -13.27 14.05 -15.15
CA PRO A 54 -14.62 13.52 -15.37
C PRO A 54 -15.25 12.89 -14.11
N PHE A 55 -14.42 12.40 -13.17
CA PHE A 55 -14.89 11.84 -11.88
C PHE A 55 -15.37 12.91 -10.88
N GLU A 56 -15.18 14.20 -11.20
CA GLU A 56 -15.65 15.34 -10.41
C GLU A 56 -16.86 16.03 -11.07
N MET A 57 -17.47 15.38 -12.07
CA MET A 57 -18.68 15.85 -12.75
C MET A 57 -19.89 14.98 -12.38
N ASP A 58 -21.09 15.55 -12.49
CA ASP A 58 -22.33 14.78 -12.52
C ASP A 58 -22.84 14.66 -13.96
N LEU A 59 -22.29 13.71 -14.71
CA LEU A 59 -22.66 13.49 -16.11
C LEU A 59 -24.11 12.96 -16.29
N ILE A 60 -24.78 12.57 -15.20
CA ILE A 60 -26.18 12.14 -15.22
C ILE A 60 -27.09 13.36 -15.13
N ALA A 61 -26.81 14.26 -14.18
CA ALA A 61 -27.61 15.45 -13.95
C ALA A 61 -27.28 16.61 -14.93
N ASP A 62 -26.02 16.73 -15.35
CA ASP A 62 -25.53 17.76 -16.27
C ASP A 62 -24.69 17.14 -17.40
N PRO A 63 -25.32 16.76 -18.53
CA PRO A 63 -24.63 16.23 -19.70
C PRO A 63 -23.65 17.22 -20.35
N ASP A 64 -23.75 18.53 -20.05
CA ASP A 64 -22.86 19.56 -20.59
C ASP A 64 -21.47 19.52 -19.92
N GLY A 65 -21.27 18.67 -18.90
CA GLY A 65 -19.95 18.32 -18.35
C GLY A 65 -19.35 19.37 -17.42
N LYS A 66 -20.18 20.14 -16.71
CA LYS A 66 -19.67 21.07 -15.69
C LYS A 66 -19.18 20.32 -14.45
N PRO A 67 -18.12 20.83 -13.79
CA PRO A 67 -17.66 20.27 -12.53
C PRO A 67 -18.71 20.46 -11.44
N ASP A 68 -18.96 19.42 -10.67
CA ASP A 68 -19.79 19.44 -9.46
C ASP A 68 -18.87 19.66 -8.26
N GLU A 69 -18.95 20.85 -7.65
CA GLU A 69 -18.14 21.22 -6.49
C GLU A 69 -18.23 20.19 -5.35
N SER A 70 -19.38 19.54 -5.17
CA SER A 70 -19.60 18.53 -4.12
C SER A 70 -18.89 17.20 -4.40
N ARG A 71 -18.45 16.98 -5.63
CA ARG A 71 -17.68 15.81 -6.08
C ARG A 71 -16.19 16.09 -6.23
N MET A 72 -15.76 17.36 -6.16
CA MET A 72 -14.36 17.73 -6.25
C MET A 72 -13.60 17.25 -5.00
N VAL A 73 -12.44 16.64 -5.23
CA VAL A 73 -11.55 16.17 -4.15
C VAL A 73 -10.20 16.86 -4.28
N LYS A 74 -9.61 17.26 -3.15
CA LYS A 74 -8.32 17.94 -3.08
C LYS A 74 -7.25 17.17 -3.86
N GLU A 75 -6.65 17.81 -4.85
CA GLU A 75 -5.60 17.22 -5.67
C GLU A 75 -4.25 17.18 -4.93
N TYR A 76 -3.46 16.13 -5.15
CA TYR A 76 -2.10 16.10 -4.61
C TYR A 76 -1.21 17.10 -5.36
N ARG A 77 -0.66 18.06 -4.62
CA ARG A 77 0.41 18.95 -5.11
C ARG A 77 1.72 18.55 -4.46
N ARG A 78 2.77 18.37 -5.27
CA ARG A 78 4.14 18.09 -4.79
C ARG A 78 4.65 19.25 -3.93
N SER A 79 5.46 18.93 -2.94
CA SER A 79 6.14 19.94 -2.13
C SER A 79 7.26 20.58 -2.96
N GLY A 80 7.20 21.91 -3.12
CA GLY A 80 8.23 22.69 -3.80
C GLY A 80 8.91 23.65 -2.84
N ALA A 81 10.11 24.13 -3.17
CA ALA A 81 10.85 25.10 -2.35
C ALA A 81 10.06 26.41 -2.12
N ASP A 82 9.23 26.79 -3.09
CA ASP A 82 8.36 27.96 -3.01
C ASP A 82 6.95 27.65 -2.48
N GLN A 83 6.68 26.41 -2.04
CA GLN A 83 5.36 26.07 -1.50
C GLN A 83 5.21 26.68 -0.10
N GLU A 84 4.23 27.58 0.04
CA GLU A 84 3.88 28.18 1.32
C GLU A 84 3.35 27.11 2.31
N GLU A 85 3.56 27.35 3.61
CA GLU A 85 2.97 26.51 4.65
C GLU A 85 1.43 26.51 4.52
N PRO A 86 0.79 25.34 4.67
CA PRO A 86 -0.66 25.24 4.51
C PRO A 86 -1.37 25.96 5.65
N LEU A 87 -2.41 26.73 5.31
CA LEU A 87 -3.33 27.31 6.28
C LEU A 87 -4.29 26.22 6.80
N ALA A 88 -4.87 26.44 7.99
CA ALA A 88 -5.78 25.49 8.61
C ALA A 88 -6.96 25.11 7.68
N HIS A 89 -7.57 26.09 7.01
CA HIS A 89 -8.69 25.85 6.09
C HIS A 89 -8.29 25.22 4.75
N GLU A 90 -6.98 25.01 4.50
CA GLU A 90 -6.47 24.26 3.35
C GLU A 90 -6.24 22.78 3.67
N LEU A 91 -6.27 22.40 4.95
CA LEU A 91 -6.09 21.02 5.43
C LEU A 91 -7.42 20.44 5.90
N ARG A 92 -7.73 19.21 5.47
CA ARG A 92 -8.93 18.50 5.90
C ARG A 92 -8.70 17.85 7.27
N PRO A 93 -9.55 18.09 8.29
CA PRO A 93 -9.48 17.37 9.54
C PRO A 93 -9.82 15.88 9.34
N ILE A 94 -9.43 15.06 10.32
CA ILE A 94 -9.53 13.59 10.25
C ILE A 94 -10.91 13.06 9.82
N HIS A 95 -12.01 13.66 10.28
CA HIS A 95 -13.36 13.22 9.92
C HIS A 95 -13.72 13.52 8.46
N VAL A 96 -13.19 14.61 7.89
CA VAL A 96 -13.36 14.95 6.47
C VAL A 96 -12.47 14.04 5.61
N LEU A 97 -11.29 13.65 6.10
CA LEU A 97 -10.43 12.66 5.43
C LEU A 97 -11.11 11.28 5.34
N GLU A 98 -11.75 10.80 6.41
CA GLU A 98 -12.57 9.58 6.39
C GLU A 98 -13.75 9.67 5.43
N TYR A 99 -14.51 10.78 5.49
CA TYR A 99 -15.61 11.02 4.57
C TYR A 99 -15.12 11.02 3.11
N THR A 100 -13.98 11.66 2.83
CA THR A 100 -13.36 11.69 1.50
C THR A 100 -12.95 10.29 1.05
N MET A 101 -12.33 9.49 1.91
CA MET A 101 -11.91 8.14 1.57
C MET A 101 -13.12 7.22 1.30
N ASN A 102 -14.18 7.36 2.10
CA ASN A 102 -15.45 6.67 1.86
C ASN A 102 -16.05 7.05 0.51
N TYR A 103 -16.08 8.35 0.15
CA TYR A 103 -16.51 8.80 -1.18
C TYR A 103 -15.67 8.16 -2.28
N LEU A 104 -14.34 8.25 -2.21
CA LEU A 104 -13.44 7.69 -3.22
C LEU A 104 -13.68 6.17 -3.40
N CYS A 105 -13.81 5.43 -2.31
CA CYS A 105 -14.00 3.98 -2.37
C CYS A 105 -15.41 3.59 -2.85
N LEU A 106 -16.46 4.19 -2.30
CA LEU A 106 -17.83 3.76 -2.60
C LEU A 106 -18.33 4.28 -3.94
N GLU A 107 -17.98 5.52 -4.28
CA GLU A 107 -18.45 6.18 -5.50
C GLU A 107 -17.49 6.01 -6.67
N ILE A 108 -16.17 6.11 -6.48
CA ILE A 108 -15.23 6.25 -7.61
C ILE A 108 -14.48 4.95 -7.93
N VAL A 109 -13.98 4.22 -6.93
CA VAL A 109 -13.25 2.97 -7.14
C VAL A 109 -14.09 2.01 -7.97
N ASN A 110 -15.39 1.92 -7.73
CA ASN A 110 -16.29 1.01 -8.43
C ASN A 110 -16.58 1.40 -9.90
N ARG A 111 -16.12 2.56 -10.36
CA ARG A 111 -16.31 3.06 -11.74
C ARG A 111 -15.14 2.73 -12.68
N TYR A 112 -14.24 1.83 -12.28
CA TYR A 112 -13.02 1.48 -13.03
C TYR A 112 -13.26 1.03 -14.49
N ASP A 113 -14.48 0.59 -14.82
CA ASP A 113 -14.85 0.07 -16.15
C ASP A 113 -15.67 1.05 -17.00
N ILE A 114 -16.19 2.15 -16.42
CA ILE A 114 -17.32 2.88 -17.03
C ILE A 114 -16.93 3.71 -18.27
N HIS A 115 -15.66 3.99 -18.53
CA HIS A 115 -15.26 4.85 -19.65
C HIS A 115 -14.01 4.41 -20.43
N GLY A 116 -13.52 3.19 -20.22
CA GLY A 116 -12.36 2.67 -20.95
C GLY A 116 -11.03 3.39 -20.69
N ASN A 117 -10.98 4.39 -19.80
CA ASN A 117 -9.76 5.10 -19.43
C ASN A 117 -9.27 4.70 -18.02
N MET A 118 -8.71 3.49 -17.92
CA MET A 118 -8.19 2.95 -16.65
C MET A 118 -7.01 3.77 -16.10
N ALA A 119 -6.20 4.37 -16.98
CA ALA A 119 -5.08 5.22 -16.60
C ALA A 119 -5.56 6.47 -15.85
N GLU A 120 -6.52 7.20 -16.42
CA GLU A 120 -7.10 8.39 -15.77
C GLU A 120 -7.82 8.05 -14.46
N TRP A 121 -8.52 6.90 -14.41
CA TRP A 121 -9.13 6.39 -13.17
C TRP A 121 -8.09 6.13 -12.08
N PHE A 122 -7.00 5.44 -12.41
CA PHE A 122 -5.92 5.16 -11.48
C PHE A 122 -5.26 6.45 -11.00
N ASP A 123 -4.88 7.33 -11.93
CA ASP A 123 -4.21 8.61 -11.64
C ASP A 123 -5.07 9.51 -10.76
N PHE A 124 -6.39 9.56 -11.00
CA PHE A 124 -7.31 10.31 -10.16
C PHE A 124 -7.28 9.81 -8.72
N ILE A 125 -7.57 8.53 -8.48
CA ILE A 125 -7.66 7.98 -7.11
C ILE A 125 -6.28 7.99 -6.44
N TRP A 126 -5.21 7.67 -7.19
CA TRP A 126 -3.83 7.75 -6.73
C TRP A 126 -3.50 9.17 -6.23
N SER A 127 -3.85 10.19 -7.01
CA SER A 127 -3.64 11.59 -6.63
C SER A 127 -4.44 11.96 -5.38
N ARG A 128 -5.72 11.61 -5.31
CA ARG A 128 -6.59 11.97 -4.18
C ARG A 128 -6.23 11.25 -2.88
N THR A 129 -5.88 9.96 -2.95
CA THR A 129 -5.42 9.20 -1.78
C THR A 129 -4.04 9.69 -1.30
N ARG A 130 -3.14 10.07 -2.21
CA ARG A 130 -1.86 10.72 -1.86
C ARG A 130 -2.06 12.09 -1.21
N SER A 131 -3.07 12.85 -1.63
CA SER A 131 -3.48 14.10 -0.99
C SER A 131 -4.00 13.87 0.44
N ILE A 132 -4.80 12.82 0.68
CA ILE A 132 -5.23 12.42 2.04
C ILE A 132 -4.03 12.12 2.92
N ARG A 133 -3.07 11.32 2.42
CA ARG A 133 -1.82 11.02 3.14
C ARG A 133 -1.01 12.27 3.45
N LYS A 134 -0.92 13.21 2.51
CA LYS A 134 -0.23 14.50 2.71
C LYS A 134 -0.88 15.30 3.84
N ASP A 135 -2.21 15.37 3.88
CA ASP A 135 -2.95 16.05 4.95
C ASP A 135 -2.70 15.39 6.32
N ILE A 136 -2.61 14.06 6.39
CA ILE A 136 -2.24 13.31 7.62
C ILE A 136 -0.84 13.72 8.10
N THR A 137 0.14 13.72 7.20
CA THR A 137 1.52 14.08 7.53
C THR A 137 1.66 15.54 7.95
N GLN A 138 1.03 16.47 7.23
CA GLN A 138 1.11 17.92 7.53
C GLN A 138 0.46 18.29 8.86
N GLN A 139 -0.54 17.53 9.30
CA GLN A 139 -1.20 17.71 10.60
C GLN A 139 -0.60 16.86 11.71
N HIS A 140 0.44 16.05 11.43
CA HIS A 140 1.05 15.11 12.38
C HIS A 140 0.04 14.18 13.07
N LEU A 141 -0.97 13.70 12.34
CA LEU A 141 -2.00 12.81 12.89
C LEU A 141 -1.42 11.41 13.12
N ILE A 142 -1.56 10.90 14.36
CA ILE A 142 -1.16 9.55 14.76
C ILE A 142 -2.22 9.02 15.73
N ASP A 143 -3.27 8.43 15.15
CA ASP A 143 -4.40 7.79 15.82
C ASP A 143 -4.97 6.63 14.97
N ILE A 144 -5.89 5.84 15.54
CA ILE A 144 -6.48 4.66 14.88
C ILE A 144 -7.14 5.02 13.55
N ARG A 145 -7.78 6.19 13.42
CA ARG A 145 -8.47 6.62 12.20
C ARG A 145 -7.46 6.95 11.12
N SER A 146 -6.37 7.63 11.48
CA SER A 146 -5.27 7.88 10.56
C SER A 146 -4.61 6.59 10.07
N VAL A 147 -4.46 5.58 10.96
CA VAL A 147 -3.99 4.23 10.59
C VAL A 147 -4.92 3.62 9.54
N THR A 148 -6.23 3.58 9.80
CA THR A 148 -7.22 3.03 8.87
C THR A 148 -7.17 3.69 7.49
N LEU A 149 -6.95 5.01 7.41
CA LEU A 149 -6.80 5.70 6.12
C LEU A 149 -5.55 5.24 5.34
N ILE A 150 -4.42 5.00 6.02
CA ILE A 150 -3.20 4.50 5.37
C ILE A 150 -3.38 3.02 4.97
N GLU A 151 -4.04 2.22 5.80
CA GLU A 151 -4.42 0.84 5.48
C GLU A 151 -5.25 0.75 4.19
N GLN A 152 -6.25 1.64 4.05
CA GLN A 152 -7.08 1.75 2.86
C GLN A 152 -6.26 2.16 1.63
N CYS A 153 -5.32 3.09 1.77
CA CYS A 153 -4.39 3.45 0.68
C CYS A 153 -3.54 2.24 0.24
N ALA A 154 -3.00 1.47 1.20
CA ALA A 154 -2.21 0.27 0.89
C ALA A 154 -3.05 -0.81 0.19
N ARG A 155 -4.28 -1.08 0.66
CA ARG A 155 -5.22 -2.01 0.00
C ARG A 155 -5.55 -1.57 -1.43
N PHE A 156 -5.73 -0.26 -1.68
CA PHE A 156 -5.92 0.28 -3.03
C PHE A 156 -4.72 -0.05 -3.94
N HIS A 157 -3.48 0.20 -3.48
CA HIS A 157 -2.30 -0.13 -4.29
C HIS A 157 -2.12 -1.64 -4.52
N ILE A 158 -2.47 -2.48 -3.55
CA ILE A 158 -2.48 -3.94 -3.71
C ILE A 158 -3.51 -4.36 -4.76
N PHE A 159 -4.72 -3.78 -4.71
CA PHE A 159 -5.76 -4.01 -5.70
C PHE A 159 -5.27 -3.63 -7.11
N CYS A 160 -4.74 -2.42 -7.29
CA CYS A 160 -4.24 -1.95 -8.58
C CYS A 160 -3.07 -2.80 -9.11
N ALA A 161 -2.17 -3.26 -8.24
CA ALA A 161 -1.07 -4.14 -8.62
C ALA A 161 -1.55 -5.46 -9.25
N TYR A 162 -2.73 -5.95 -8.87
CA TYR A 162 -3.36 -7.10 -9.50
C TYR A 162 -4.20 -6.67 -10.70
N TYR A 163 -5.11 -5.72 -10.51
CA TYR A 163 -6.14 -5.39 -11.48
C TYR A 163 -5.57 -4.79 -12.78
N LEU A 164 -4.48 -4.03 -12.66
CA LEU A 164 -3.81 -3.35 -13.77
C LEU A 164 -2.54 -4.07 -14.24
N CYS A 165 -2.27 -5.31 -13.80
CA CYS A 165 -1.01 -6.00 -14.11
C CYS A 165 -0.82 -6.37 -15.60
N GLU A 166 -1.91 -6.35 -16.37
CA GLU A 166 -1.96 -6.63 -17.81
C GLU A 166 -1.95 -5.35 -18.66
N GLN A 167 -1.96 -4.16 -18.04
CA GLN A 167 -1.92 -2.88 -18.75
C GLN A 167 -0.51 -2.56 -19.27
N GLU A 168 -0.44 -1.70 -20.29
CA GLU A 168 0.84 -1.19 -20.78
C GLU A 168 1.49 -0.22 -19.78
N MET A 169 2.82 -0.11 -19.82
CA MET A 169 3.60 0.76 -18.93
C MET A 169 3.13 2.22 -18.96
N LYS A 170 2.65 2.69 -20.12
CA LYS A 170 2.16 4.07 -20.30
C LYS A 170 0.88 4.34 -19.52
N ASP A 171 0.07 3.30 -19.28
CA ASP A 171 -1.24 3.37 -18.63
C ASP A 171 -1.14 3.01 -17.14
N PHE A 172 -0.16 2.17 -16.77
CA PHE A 172 0.13 1.82 -15.38
C PHE A 172 1.61 1.46 -15.21
N ASP A 173 2.30 2.16 -14.30
CA ASP A 173 3.66 1.83 -13.90
C ASP A 173 3.66 0.98 -12.61
N PRO A 174 3.96 -0.33 -12.69
CA PRO A 174 3.96 -1.20 -11.52
C PRO A 174 5.00 -0.79 -10.47
N LYS A 175 6.12 -0.19 -10.88
CA LYS A 175 7.18 0.24 -9.95
C LYS A 175 6.75 1.45 -9.16
N ILE A 176 6.15 2.44 -9.82
CA ILE A 176 5.60 3.62 -9.12
C ILE A 176 4.51 3.18 -8.15
N ASN A 177 3.62 2.26 -8.54
CA ASN A 177 2.60 1.74 -7.63
C ASN A 177 3.23 1.00 -6.43
N GLU A 178 4.25 0.18 -6.66
CA GLU A 178 5.00 -0.53 -5.61
C GLU A 178 5.71 0.41 -4.64
N GLU A 179 6.32 1.49 -5.14
CA GLU A 179 6.90 2.54 -4.29
C GLU A 179 5.84 3.19 -3.40
N ASN A 180 4.66 3.51 -3.94
CA ASN A 180 3.58 4.11 -3.15
C ASN A 180 3.01 3.13 -2.10
N LEU A 181 2.90 1.84 -2.43
CA LEU A 181 2.55 0.79 -1.49
C LEU A 181 3.59 0.69 -0.36
N ASN A 182 4.88 0.61 -0.71
CA ASN A 182 5.96 0.55 0.27
C ASN A 182 5.98 1.79 1.18
N ASN A 183 5.70 2.97 0.64
CA ASN A 183 5.56 4.17 1.45
C ASN A 183 4.37 4.08 2.42
N CYS A 184 3.24 3.49 2.02
CA CYS A 184 2.13 3.25 2.94
C CYS A 184 2.52 2.26 4.04
N LEU A 185 3.13 1.13 3.67
CA LEU A 185 3.56 0.10 4.61
C LEU A 185 4.58 0.63 5.61
N GLN A 186 5.55 1.42 5.17
CA GLN A 186 6.51 2.07 6.06
C GLN A 186 5.81 3.00 7.06
N THR A 187 4.89 3.85 6.61
CA THR A 187 4.08 4.68 7.52
C THR A 187 3.28 3.85 8.51
N LEU A 188 2.71 2.71 8.08
CA LEU A 188 2.00 1.79 8.98
C LEU A 188 2.93 1.16 10.02
N LYS A 189 4.15 0.75 9.63
CA LYS A 189 5.15 0.24 10.58
C LYS A 189 5.44 1.25 11.67
N ASP A 190 5.61 2.52 11.29
CA ASP A 190 5.88 3.62 12.23
C ASP A 190 4.66 3.90 13.13
N PHE A 191 3.45 3.96 12.55
CA PHE A 191 2.22 4.19 13.31
C PHE A 191 1.92 3.07 14.30
N TYR A 192 2.03 1.80 13.88
CA TYR A 192 1.83 0.66 14.79
C TYR A 192 2.83 0.68 15.94
N TYR A 193 4.09 1.02 15.66
CA TYR A 193 5.10 1.15 16.69
C TYR A 193 4.76 2.27 17.68
N ASP A 194 4.48 3.49 17.19
CA ASP A 194 4.17 4.65 18.02
C ASP A 194 2.91 4.44 18.88
N LEU A 195 1.87 3.83 18.31
CA LEU A 195 0.65 3.50 19.04
C LEU A 195 0.88 2.38 20.06
N SER A 196 1.73 1.40 19.75
CA SER A 196 2.07 0.33 20.70
C SER A 196 2.80 0.85 21.94
N ILE A 197 3.69 1.85 21.79
CA ILE A 197 4.35 2.51 22.92
C ILE A 197 3.30 3.19 23.83
N ARG A 198 2.22 3.70 23.24
CA ARG A 198 1.08 4.30 23.95
C ARG A 198 0.10 3.27 24.51
N GLY A 199 0.36 1.97 24.35
CA GLY A 199 -0.51 0.88 24.78
C GLY A 199 -1.77 0.71 23.93
N ILE A 200 -1.80 1.27 22.72
CA ILE A 200 -2.92 1.18 21.78
C ILE A 200 -2.62 0.07 20.77
N SER A 201 -3.51 -0.92 20.66
CA SER A 201 -3.42 -1.99 19.68
C SER A 201 -4.22 -1.63 18.42
N CYS A 202 -3.74 -2.08 17.25
CA CYS A 202 -4.41 -1.88 15.97
C CYS A 202 -4.87 -3.24 15.42
N ASP A 203 -6.19 -3.40 15.24
CA ASP A 203 -6.78 -4.70 14.91
C ASP A 203 -6.29 -5.30 13.58
N ASN A 204 -5.99 -4.44 12.61
CA ASN A 204 -5.54 -4.86 11.28
C ASN A 204 -3.99 -4.97 11.18
N GLU A 205 -3.21 -4.68 12.22
CA GLU A 205 -1.75 -4.82 12.15
C GLU A 205 -1.32 -6.22 11.62
N PRO A 206 -1.88 -7.35 12.09
CA PRO A 206 -1.62 -8.67 11.51
C PRO A 206 -1.74 -8.78 9.99
N GLU A 207 -2.75 -8.15 9.41
CA GLU A 207 -3.03 -8.18 7.97
C GLU A 207 -1.88 -7.52 7.18
N PHE A 208 -1.49 -6.31 7.60
CA PHE A 208 -0.44 -5.54 6.93
C PHE A 208 0.95 -6.11 7.17
N ARG A 209 1.21 -6.68 8.35
CA ARG A 209 2.44 -7.46 8.60
C ARG A 209 2.52 -8.70 7.71
N ALA A 210 1.39 -9.35 7.42
CA ALA A 210 1.35 -10.43 6.46
C ALA A 210 1.67 -9.94 5.04
N TYR A 211 1.18 -8.77 4.63
CA TYR A 211 1.51 -8.16 3.33
C TYR A 211 3.01 -7.89 3.18
N ASP A 212 3.66 -7.32 4.20
CA ASP A 212 5.12 -7.11 4.20
C ASP A 212 5.89 -8.41 3.91
N ILE A 213 5.49 -9.51 4.54
CA ILE A 213 6.13 -10.82 4.32
C ILE A 213 5.88 -11.30 2.89
N LEU A 214 4.64 -11.20 2.41
CA LEU A 214 4.23 -11.70 1.09
C LEU A 214 4.78 -10.87 -0.07
N LEU A 215 5.03 -9.57 0.11
CA LEU A 215 5.68 -8.73 -0.90
C LEU A 215 7.16 -9.06 -1.08
N ASN A 216 7.76 -9.74 -0.10
CA ASN A 216 9.19 -10.05 -0.06
C ASN A 216 9.48 -11.56 -0.14
N LEU A 217 8.62 -12.35 -0.79
CA LEU A 217 8.88 -13.79 -0.95
C LEU A 217 10.21 -14.07 -1.68
N GLY A 218 11.04 -14.90 -1.07
CA GLY A 218 12.38 -15.26 -1.58
C GLY A 218 13.49 -14.30 -1.17
N ASN A 219 13.20 -13.22 -0.43
CA ASN A 219 14.21 -12.42 0.24
C ASN A 219 14.59 -13.10 1.57
N GLY A 220 15.86 -13.50 1.72
CA GLY A 220 16.36 -14.21 2.90
C GLY A 220 16.29 -13.42 4.21
N GLU A 221 16.14 -12.09 4.14
CA GLU A 221 16.08 -11.22 5.32
C GLU A 221 14.66 -11.06 5.87
N THR A 222 13.61 -11.39 5.12
CA THR A 222 12.20 -11.13 5.49
C THR A 222 11.81 -11.73 6.83
N LEU A 223 12.22 -12.97 7.12
CA LEU A 223 11.86 -13.61 8.39
C LEU A 223 12.64 -13.05 9.59
N SER A 224 13.71 -12.29 9.37
CA SER A 224 14.45 -11.64 10.46
C SER A 224 13.63 -10.53 11.14
N GLU A 225 12.76 -9.85 10.37
CA GLU A 225 11.87 -8.81 10.89
C GLU A 225 10.86 -9.34 11.92
N LEU A 226 10.53 -10.64 11.87
CA LEU A 226 9.61 -11.30 12.81
C LEU A 226 10.09 -11.28 14.28
N LYS A 227 11.35 -10.93 14.53
CA LYS A 227 11.88 -10.75 15.88
C LYS A 227 11.34 -9.48 16.54
N HIS A 228 10.95 -8.49 15.74
CA HIS A 228 10.43 -7.20 16.21
C HIS A 228 8.91 -7.18 16.35
N PHE A 229 8.22 -8.24 15.92
CA PHE A 229 6.76 -8.31 15.99
C PHE A 229 6.31 -8.66 17.40
N GLN A 230 5.20 -8.06 17.85
CA GLN A 230 4.58 -8.48 19.09
C GLN A 230 4.15 -9.96 19.01
N PRO A 231 4.21 -10.72 20.12
CA PRO A 231 3.84 -12.13 20.13
C PRO A 231 2.42 -12.40 19.62
N SER A 232 1.45 -11.55 19.96
CA SER A 232 0.06 -11.64 19.50
C SER A 232 -0.05 -11.52 17.98
N VAL A 233 0.60 -10.51 17.41
CA VAL A 233 0.64 -10.25 15.96
C VAL A 233 1.33 -11.41 15.24
N LYS A 234 2.45 -11.90 15.77
CA LYS A 234 3.20 -13.01 15.19
C LYS A 234 2.40 -14.31 15.14
N GLN A 235 1.56 -14.57 16.13
CA GLN A 235 0.73 -15.78 16.21
C GLN A 235 -0.63 -15.65 15.51
N SER A 236 -0.94 -14.48 14.97
CA SER A 236 -2.16 -14.26 14.18
C SER A 236 -2.25 -15.21 12.98
N ALA A 237 -3.48 -15.52 12.57
CA ALA A 237 -3.73 -16.39 11.42
C ALA A 237 -3.11 -15.85 10.13
N ASP A 238 -3.15 -14.54 9.93
CA ASP A 238 -2.60 -13.87 8.75
C ASP A 238 -1.08 -14.00 8.66
N VAL A 239 -0.36 -13.67 9.73
CA VAL A 239 1.10 -13.77 9.77
C VAL A 239 1.54 -15.23 9.68
N GLN A 240 0.84 -16.15 10.35
CA GLN A 240 1.14 -17.58 10.26
C GLN A 240 0.92 -18.15 8.85
N LEU A 241 -0.11 -17.69 8.13
CA LEU A 241 -0.30 -18.07 6.73
C LEU A 241 0.83 -17.52 5.84
N ALA A 242 1.21 -16.25 6.04
CA ALA A 242 2.30 -15.62 5.28
C ALA A 242 3.65 -16.34 5.49
N ILE A 243 3.97 -16.73 6.72
CA ILE A 243 5.17 -17.53 7.03
C ILE A 243 5.13 -18.88 6.32
N LYS A 244 3.98 -19.58 6.31
CA LYS A 244 3.83 -20.87 5.61
C LYS A 244 3.99 -20.72 4.10
N LEU A 245 3.44 -19.66 3.52
CA LEU A 245 3.62 -19.31 2.11
C LEU A 245 5.09 -19.05 1.80
N TYR A 246 5.76 -18.22 2.60
CA TYR A 246 7.19 -17.95 2.48
C TYR A 246 8.04 -19.22 2.52
N GLN A 247 7.85 -20.06 3.54
CA GLN A 247 8.59 -21.32 3.68
C GLN A 247 8.32 -22.27 2.52
N SER A 248 7.08 -22.35 2.03
CA SER A 248 6.75 -23.21 0.89
C SER A 248 7.37 -22.73 -0.42
N TYR A 249 7.46 -21.40 -0.61
CA TYR A 249 8.10 -20.80 -1.77
C TYR A 249 9.62 -21.02 -1.75
N ASP A 250 10.27 -20.76 -0.61
CA ASP A 250 11.71 -20.89 -0.43
C ASP A 250 12.18 -22.35 -0.58
N ASN A 251 11.45 -23.29 0.02
CA ASN A 251 11.71 -24.73 -0.11
C ASN A 251 11.28 -25.31 -1.48
N ARG A 252 10.82 -24.48 -2.43
CA ARG A 252 10.34 -24.89 -3.76
C ARG A 252 9.21 -25.94 -3.72
N ASN A 253 8.42 -25.94 -2.65
CA ASN A 253 7.31 -26.87 -2.46
C ASN A 253 6.03 -26.29 -3.09
N TYR A 254 5.92 -26.42 -4.41
CA TYR A 254 4.82 -25.88 -5.20
C TYR A 254 3.44 -26.44 -4.79
N VAL A 255 3.35 -27.72 -4.43
CA VAL A 255 2.11 -28.33 -3.95
C VAL A 255 1.61 -27.63 -2.68
N LYS A 256 2.48 -27.46 -1.66
CA LYS A 256 2.10 -26.76 -0.42
C LYS A 256 1.81 -25.28 -0.67
N PHE A 257 2.59 -24.63 -1.53
CA PHE A 257 2.40 -23.22 -1.86
C PHE A 257 1.02 -22.98 -2.46
N PHE A 258 0.66 -23.65 -3.57
CA PHE A 258 -0.66 -23.46 -4.20
C PHE A 258 -1.81 -23.90 -3.28
N ARG A 259 -1.60 -24.87 -2.38
CA ARG A 259 -2.56 -25.20 -1.32
C ARG A 259 -2.76 -24.05 -0.33
N PHE A 260 -1.71 -23.32 0.04
CA PHE A 260 -1.83 -22.15 0.91
C PHE A 260 -2.34 -20.91 0.17
N VAL A 261 -2.01 -20.72 -1.12
CA VAL A 261 -2.56 -19.64 -1.96
C VAL A 261 -4.09 -19.74 -2.02
N ARG A 262 -4.65 -20.95 -2.14
CA ARG A 262 -6.12 -21.15 -2.09
C ARG A 262 -6.77 -20.67 -0.78
N ARG A 263 -6.02 -20.67 0.33
CA ARG A 263 -6.50 -20.24 1.66
C ARG A 263 -6.31 -18.75 1.92
N ALA A 264 -5.52 -18.06 1.10
CA ALA A 264 -5.31 -16.62 1.22
C ALA A 264 -6.59 -15.88 0.85
N ASP A 265 -6.88 -14.78 1.55
CA ASP A 265 -7.97 -13.87 1.20
C ASP A 265 -7.69 -13.12 -0.11
N PHE A 266 -8.61 -12.23 -0.50
CA PHE A 266 -8.51 -11.44 -1.72
C PHE A 266 -7.18 -10.67 -1.84
N PHE A 267 -6.85 -9.80 -0.88
CA PHE A 267 -5.67 -8.94 -0.98
C PHE A 267 -4.35 -9.71 -0.88
N LYS A 268 -4.26 -10.73 0.00
CA LYS A 268 -3.10 -11.63 0.03
C LYS A 268 -2.94 -12.33 -1.32
N SER A 269 -4.04 -12.69 -1.98
CA SER A 269 -4.02 -13.31 -3.31
C SER A 269 -3.62 -12.33 -4.41
N CYS A 270 -4.05 -11.06 -4.34
CA CYS A 270 -3.57 -10.00 -5.23
C CYS A 270 -2.04 -9.88 -5.17
N ILE A 271 -1.46 -9.87 -3.96
CA ILE A 271 0.00 -9.87 -3.78
C ILE A 271 0.61 -11.14 -4.37
N LEU A 272 0.07 -12.31 -4.04
CA LEU A 272 0.61 -13.60 -4.48
C LEU A 272 0.58 -13.79 -6.00
N ASN A 273 -0.32 -13.11 -6.72
CA ASN A 273 -0.46 -13.18 -8.18
C ASN A 273 0.89 -12.97 -8.90
N ARG A 274 1.73 -12.06 -8.37
CA ARG A 274 3.04 -11.75 -8.94
C ARG A 274 4.03 -12.92 -8.96
N TYR A 275 3.81 -13.94 -8.13
CA TYR A 275 4.67 -15.10 -8.02
C TYR A 275 4.15 -16.33 -8.76
N LEU A 276 2.86 -16.38 -9.11
CA LEU A 276 2.20 -17.62 -9.56
C LEU A 276 2.87 -18.20 -10.81
N ASN A 277 3.02 -17.40 -11.86
CA ASN A 277 3.57 -17.86 -13.13
C ASN A 277 5.07 -18.17 -13.05
N GLY A 278 5.84 -17.34 -12.34
CA GLY A 278 7.25 -17.66 -12.06
C GLY A 278 7.41 -18.96 -11.27
N PHE A 279 6.50 -19.24 -10.34
CA PHE A 279 6.54 -20.48 -9.55
C PHE A 279 6.01 -21.70 -10.32
N ARG A 280 5.02 -21.53 -11.20
CA ARG A 280 4.57 -22.53 -12.18
C ARG A 280 5.75 -22.98 -13.06
N ILE A 281 6.55 -22.06 -13.62
CA ILE A 281 7.76 -22.39 -14.39
C ILE A 281 8.75 -23.21 -13.55
N LYS A 282 9.02 -22.79 -12.31
CA LYS A 282 9.93 -23.52 -11.40
C LYS A 282 9.41 -24.94 -11.14
N ALA A 283 8.11 -25.10 -10.88
CA ALA A 283 7.47 -26.39 -10.65
C ALA A 283 7.58 -27.30 -11.87
N LEU A 284 7.24 -26.80 -13.07
CA LEU A 284 7.34 -27.56 -14.32
C LEU A 284 8.78 -27.96 -14.64
N ASN A 285 9.77 -27.11 -14.34
CA ASN A 285 11.18 -27.48 -14.49
C ASN A 285 11.61 -28.57 -13.50
N ILE A 286 11.10 -28.57 -12.26
CA ILE A 286 11.34 -29.64 -11.29
C ILE A 286 10.73 -30.95 -11.80
N GLN A 287 9.47 -30.92 -12.27
CA GLN A 287 8.79 -32.09 -12.81
C GLN A 287 9.49 -32.64 -14.05
N ARG A 288 9.83 -31.77 -15.02
CA ARG A 288 10.60 -32.13 -16.22
C ARG A 288 11.88 -32.87 -15.86
N ARG A 289 12.67 -32.35 -14.92
CA ARG A 289 13.94 -32.98 -14.49
C ARG A 289 13.74 -34.31 -13.77
N THR A 290 12.65 -34.43 -13.01
CA THR A 290 12.36 -35.63 -12.21
C THR A 290 11.81 -36.76 -13.06
N TYR A 291 10.91 -36.45 -13.99
CA TYR A 291 10.26 -37.47 -14.81
C TYR A 291 11.13 -37.88 -16.01
N SER A 292 11.89 -36.96 -16.62
CA SER A 292 12.66 -37.26 -17.84
C SER A 292 13.74 -38.34 -17.63
N VAL A 293 13.69 -39.41 -18.43
CA VAL A 293 14.67 -40.51 -18.38
C VAL A 293 15.97 -40.10 -19.11
N PRO A 294 17.17 -40.33 -18.54
CA PRO A 294 18.43 -39.81 -19.06
C PRO A 294 18.80 -40.17 -20.51
N LYS A 295 18.31 -41.31 -21.03
CA LYS A 295 18.66 -41.90 -22.34
C LYS A 295 17.47 -41.99 -23.32
N SER A 296 16.28 -41.52 -22.93
CA SER A 296 15.09 -41.61 -23.77
C SER A 296 14.86 -40.28 -24.52
N SER A 297 14.66 -40.37 -25.84
CA SER A 297 14.13 -39.27 -26.66
C SER A 297 12.60 -39.18 -26.58
N ILE A 298 11.95 -40.16 -25.94
CA ILE A 298 10.49 -40.26 -25.87
C ILE A 298 9.98 -39.21 -24.86
N PRO A 299 9.06 -38.33 -25.27
CA PRO A 299 8.42 -37.40 -24.35
C PRO A 299 7.56 -38.15 -23.33
N ILE A 300 7.54 -37.65 -22.10
CA ILE A 300 6.67 -38.19 -21.05
C ILE A 300 5.39 -37.35 -21.02
N ALA A 301 4.27 -38.02 -21.26
CA ALA A 301 2.94 -37.45 -21.11
C ALA A 301 2.61 -37.26 -19.63
N TYR A 302 2.14 -36.07 -19.28
CA TYR A 302 1.65 -35.73 -17.96
C TYR A 302 0.22 -35.18 -18.07
N PRO A 303 -0.76 -35.72 -17.34
CA PRO A 303 -2.16 -35.32 -17.49
C PRO A 303 -2.40 -33.84 -17.20
N VAL A 304 -3.11 -33.17 -18.10
CA VAL A 304 -3.54 -31.76 -17.99
C VAL A 304 -4.31 -31.54 -16.69
N ALA A 305 -5.26 -32.41 -16.36
CA ALA A 305 -6.09 -32.30 -15.15
C ALA A 305 -5.25 -32.21 -13.86
N ASN A 306 -4.18 -33.00 -13.77
CA ASN A 306 -3.30 -33.01 -12.60
C ASN A 306 -2.52 -31.69 -12.48
N LEU A 307 -2.12 -31.07 -13.59
CA LEU A 307 -1.42 -29.78 -13.55
C LEU A 307 -2.34 -28.63 -13.18
N ILE A 308 -3.57 -28.63 -13.68
CA ILE A 308 -4.59 -27.66 -13.27
C ILE A 308 -4.79 -27.74 -11.75
N GLU A 309 -4.94 -28.94 -11.21
CA GLU A 309 -5.12 -29.13 -9.77
C GLU A 309 -3.87 -28.74 -8.96
N ILE A 310 -2.68 -29.22 -9.33
CA ILE A 310 -1.49 -29.04 -8.49
C ILE A 310 -0.91 -27.62 -8.60
N LEU A 311 -0.97 -27.01 -9.78
CA LEU A 311 -0.43 -25.68 -10.07
C LEU A 311 -1.49 -24.59 -10.10
N ALA A 312 -2.73 -24.97 -9.81
CA ALA A 312 -3.88 -24.09 -9.65
C ALA A 312 -4.09 -23.16 -10.84
N PHE A 313 -4.07 -23.70 -12.05
CA PHE A 313 -4.55 -22.98 -13.25
C PHE A 313 -6.06 -22.77 -13.14
N ASP A 314 -6.55 -21.72 -13.79
CA ASP A 314 -7.99 -21.41 -13.71
C ASP A 314 -8.82 -22.48 -14.45
N ASP A 315 -8.37 -22.86 -15.64
CA ASP A 315 -8.98 -23.89 -16.48
C ASP A 315 -7.96 -24.48 -17.48
N VAL A 316 -8.45 -25.33 -18.38
CA VAL A 316 -7.64 -25.94 -19.45
C VAL A 316 -7.05 -24.87 -20.37
N ASN A 317 -7.82 -23.83 -20.70
CA ASN A 317 -7.40 -22.78 -21.62
C ASN A 317 -6.29 -21.89 -21.01
N ASP A 318 -6.37 -21.54 -19.73
CA ASP A 318 -5.30 -20.84 -19.00
C ASP A 318 -3.99 -21.66 -19.03
N LEU A 319 -4.09 -22.97 -18.79
CA LEU A 319 -2.94 -23.87 -18.87
C LEU A 319 -2.36 -23.96 -20.29
N THR A 320 -3.18 -24.15 -21.33
CA THR A 320 -2.69 -24.29 -22.71
C THR A 320 -2.03 -23.00 -23.19
N GLN A 321 -2.65 -21.84 -22.94
CA GLN A 321 -2.05 -20.53 -23.24
C GLN A 321 -0.75 -20.30 -22.48
N PHE A 322 -0.66 -20.76 -21.23
CA PHE A 322 0.58 -20.73 -20.48
C PHE A 322 1.64 -21.65 -21.12
N CYS A 323 1.27 -22.88 -21.48
CA CYS A 323 2.14 -23.84 -22.14
C CYS A 323 2.72 -23.30 -23.45
N ASP A 324 1.89 -22.69 -24.30
CA ASP A 324 2.31 -22.07 -25.56
C ASP A 324 3.36 -20.98 -25.30
N ARG A 325 3.13 -20.10 -24.32
CA ARG A 325 4.06 -19.02 -23.95
C ARG A 325 5.39 -19.53 -23.39
N VAL A 326 5.40 -20.65 -22.68
CA VAL A 326 6.64 -21.21 -22.11
C VAL A 326 7.29 -22.28 -23.00
N GLY A 327 6.71 -22.55 -24.18
CA GLY A 327 7.22 -23.47 -25.20
C GLY A 327 6.87 -24.95 -24.99
N LEU A 328 5.98 -25.29 -24.06
CA LEU A 328 5.62 -26.68 -23.75
C LEU A 328 4.64 -27.26 -24.77
N GLN A 329 4.95 -28.44 -25.29
CA GLN A 329 4.04 -29.19 -26.16
C GLN A 329 2.90 -29.82 -25.35
N HIS A 330 1.69 -29.74 -25.88
CA HIS A 330 0.48 -30.28 -25.28
C HIS A 330 -0.51 -30.79 -26.33
N ASP A 331 -1.42 -31.66 -25.90
CA ASP A 331 -2.67 -32.00 -26.56
C ASP A 331 -3.83 -31.83 -25.57
N GLU A 332 -5.02 -32.31 -25.93
CA GLU A 332 -6.24 -32.17 -25.11
C GLU A 332 -6.10 -32.80 -23.71
N ASP A 333 -5.32 -33.89 -23.57
CA ASP A 333 -5.25 -34.67 -22.35
C ASP A 333 -3.91 -34.51 -21.61
N ASN A 334 -2.83 -34.18 -22.31
CA ASN A 334 -1.46 -34.30 -21.81
C ASN A 334 -0.54 -33.15 -22.19
N ILE A 335 0.39 -32.85 -21.28
CA ILE A 335 1.58 -32.05 -21.54
C ILE A 335 2.80 -32.97 -21.64
N TYR A 336 3.71 -32.64 -22.55
CA TYR A 336 4.84 -33.48 -22.90
C TYR A 336 6.17 -32.96 -22.36
N PHE A 337 6.74 -33.64 -21.36
CA PHE A 337 8.06 -33.32 -20.85
C PHE A 337 9.17 -34.01 -21.67
N ARG A 338 10.13 -33.20 -22.14
CA ARG A 338 11.37 -33.68 -22.78
C ARG A 338 12.58 -33.18 -22.01
N LYS A 339 13.61 -34.04 -21.85
CA LYS A 339 14.84 -33.70 -21.11
C LYS A 339 15.54 -32.45 -21.63
N ASN A 340 15.65 -32.30 -22.94
CA ASN A 340 16.40 -31.20 -23.56
C ASN A 340 15.54 -29.96 -23.81
N HIS A 341 14.24 -30.03 -23.52
CA HIS A 341 13.36 -28.89 -23.71
C HIS A 341 13.56 -27.87 -22.59
N ILE A 342 13.71 -26.60 -22.96
CA ILE A 342 13.94 -25.50 -22.02
C ILE A 342 12.62 -24.75 -21.87
N ILE A 343 12.05 -24.82 -20.68
CA ILE A 343 10.79 -24.18 -20.35
C ILE A 343 11.07 -22.72 -19.98
N GLY A 344 10.46 -21.79 -20.72
CA GLY A 344 10.43 -20.37 -20.40
C GLY A 344 11.47 -19.47 -21.08
N ILE A 345 12.05 -19.89 -22.22
CA ILE A 345 12.98 -19.05 -23.01
C ILE A 345 12.30 -17.77 -23.52
N ASP A 346 11.05 -17.86 -23.98
CA ASP A 346 10.28 -16.75 -24.56
C ASP A 346 9.19 -16.22 -23.62
N SER A 347 9.39 -16.34 -22.31
CA SER A 347 8.34 -16.05 -21.31
C SER A 347 7.78 -14.63 -21.35
N GLY A 348 8.50 -13.64 -21.91
CA GLY A 348 8.04 -12.24 -21.90
C GLY A 348 7.56 -11.77 -20.52
N ASN A 349 6.59 -10.86 -20.49
CA ASN A 349 5.83 -10.58 -19.27
C ASN A 349 4.72 -11.64 -19.12
N LEU A 350 4.91 -12.60 -18.21
CA LEU A 350 3.87 -13.58 -17.86
C LEU A 350 2.88 -13.05 -16.82
N MET A 351 2.88 -11.76 -16.47
CA MET A 351 1.84 -11.26 -15.56
C MET A 351 0.48 -11.39 -16.22
N THR A 352 -0.34 -12.26 -15.65
CA THR A 352 -1.75 -12.41 -15.97
C THR A 352 -2.54 -12.47 -14.68
N ARG A 353 -3.80 -12.07 -14.76
CA ARG A 353 -4.74 -12.14 -13.64
C ARG A 353 -5.30 -13.55 -13.55
N SER A 354 -5.06 -14.23 -12.43
CA SER A 354 -5.80 -15.46 -12.12
C SER A 354 -7.15 -15.11 -11.51
N TYR A 355 -8.23 -15.56 -12.12
CA TYR A 355 -9.60 -15.35 -11.64
C TYR A 355 -9.88 -16.21 -10.41
N ASN A 356 -9.64 -17.54 -10.49
CA ASN A 356 -10.05 -18.47 -9.43
C ASN A 356 -9.22 -18.29 -8.14
N LEU A 357 -7.95 -17.89 -8.27
CA LEU A 357 -7.10 -17.66 -7.10
C LEU A 357 -7.25 -16.28 -6.50
N VAL A 358 -7.82 -15.30 -7.21
CA VAL A 358 -7.89 -13.90 -6.76
C VAL A 358 -9.30 -13.35 -6.82
N ILE A 359 -9.85 -13.05 -8.01
CA ILE A 359 -11.15 -12.37 -8.16
C ILE A 359 -12.31 -13.18 -7.55
N ALA A 360 -12.30 -14.51 -7.66
CA ALA A 360 -13.34 -15.36 -7.07
C ALA A 360 -13.47 -15.22 -5.54
N LYS A 361 -12.47 -14.62 -4.88
CA LYS A 361 -12.42 -14.36 -3.44
C LYS A 361 -12.89 -12.96 -3.05
N LEU A 362 -13.20 -12.11 -4.03
CA LEU A 362 -13.77 -10.79 -3.80
C LEU A 362 -15.30 -10.94 -3.67
N HIS A 363 -15.81 -10.86 -2.44
CA HIS A 363 -17.24 -11.03 -2.15
C HIS A 363 -18.02 -9.72 -2.02
N THR A 364 -17.36 -8.58 -2.21
CA THR A 364 -17.92 -7.23 -2.14
C THR A 364 -17.51 -6.43 -3.37
N THR A 365 -17.96 -5.18 -3.50
CA THR A 365 -17.33 -4.27 -4.47
C THR A 365 -15.85 -4.02 -4.10
N PRO A 366 -14.96 -3.71 -5.06
CA PRO A 366 -13.56 -3.38 -4.75
C PRO A 366 -13.44 -2.22 -3.75
N GLY A 367 -14.30 -1.21 -3.88
CA GLY A 367 -14.38 -0.09 -2.94
C GLY A 367 -14.64 -0.53 -1.50
N GLN A 368 -15.64 -1.39 -1.29
CA GLN A 368 -15.96 -1.94 0.04
C GLN A 368 -14.82 -2.80 0.60
N ALA A 369 -14.18 -3.61 -0.25
CA ALA A 369 -13.05 -4.43 0.18
C ALA A 369 -11.89 -3.55 0.65
N ILE A 370 -11.58 -2.47 -0.06
CA ILE A 370 -10.53 -1.52 0.33
C ILE A 370 -10.84 -0.87 1.68
N LEU A 371 -12.10 -0.50 1.92
CA LEU A 371 -12.52 0.07 3.21
C LEU A 371 -12.34 -0.89 4.39
N GLY A 372 -12.42 -2.22 4.15
CA GLY A 372 -12.34 -3.25 5.20
C GLY A 372 -13.66 -3.49 5.96
N ASN A 373 -14.74 -2.81 5.57
CA ASN A 373 -16.04 -2.84 6.24
C ASN A 373 -16.98 -3.86 5.58
N ASN A 374 -16.74 -5.15 5.80
CA ASN A 374 -17.59 -6.23 5.26
C ASN A 374 -19.04 -6.24 5.81
N ASN A 375 -19.36 -5.42 6.82
CA ASN A 375 -20.64 -5.44 7.55
C ASN A 375 -21.44 -4.12 7.51
N ALA A 376 -20.99 -3.09 6.80
CA ALA A 376 -21.82 -1.90 6.63
C ALA A 376 -22.91 -2.21 5.59
N SER A 377 -24.16 -2.33 6.02
CA SER A 377 -25.31 -2.16 5.13
C SER A 377 -25.25 -0.74 4.58
N ILE A 378 -24.79 -0.59 3.34
CA ILE A 378 -24.58 0.73 2.76
C ILE A 378 -25.94 1.23 2.25
N GLU A 379 -26.61 2.04 3.07
CA GLU A 379 -27.42 3.13 2.54
C GLU A 379 -26.54 3.96 1.58
N THR A 380 -27.08 4.35 0.43
CA THR A 380 -26.39 5.12 -0.61
C THR A 380 -25.53 6.23 0.00
N PHE A 381 -24.24 6.32 -0.35
CA PHE A 381 -23.35 7.35 0.19
C PHE A 381 -23.92 8.73 -0.13
N GLN A 382 -24.24 9.52 0.90
CA GLN A 382 -24.89 10.81 0.73
C GLN A 382 -23.85 11.91 0.54
N ILE A 383 -23.77 12.42 -0.68
CA ILE A 383 -22.93 13.58 -1.02
C ILE A 383 -23.49 14.83 -0.35
N GLN A 384 -22.71 15.43 0.55
CA GLN A 384 -23.07 16.66 1.26
C GLN A 384 -22.79 17.90 0.40
N PRO A 385 -23.59 18.97 0.55
CA PRO A 385 -23.31 20.25 -0.08
C PRO A 385 -22.01 20.85 0.46
N VAL A 386 -21.29 21.58 -0.39
CA VAL A 386 -20.03 22.22 0.00
C VAL A 386 -20.24 23.49 0.82
N HIS A 387 -19.29 23.78 1.70
CA HIS A 387 -19.20 25.06 2.39
C HIS A 387 -18.88 26.20 1.40
N SER A 388 -19.46 27.39 1.66
CA SER A 388 -19.04 28.63 1.02
C SER A 388 -18.77 29.74 2.04
N SER A 389 -17.63 30.41 1.87
CA SER A 389 -17.25 31.61 2.64
C SER A 389 -18.01 32.86 2.20
N PHE A 390 -18.97 32.77 1.28
CA PHE A 390 -19.68 33.92 0.71
C PHE A 390 -21.16 33.88 1.05
N ASP A 391 -21.73 35.05 1.34
CA ASP A 391 -23.17 35.20 1.52
C ASP A 391 -23.94 35.15 0.18
N MET A 392 -25.27 35.21 0.24
CA MET A 392 -26.14 35.23 -0.94
C MET A 392 -25.89 36.42 -1.88
N ASN A 393 -25.19 37.47 -1.40
CA ASN A 393 -24.83 38.65 -2.18
C ASN A 393 -23.39 38.57 -2.72
N ASN A 394 -22.75 37.39 -2.67
CA ASN A 394 -21.36 37.15 -3.05
C ASN A 394 -20.34 38.01 -2.28
N ARG A 395 -20.63 38.34 -1.02
CA ARG A 395 -19.70 39.03 -0.12
C ARG A 395 -19.07 38.03 0.83
N LEU A 396 -17.77 38.17 1.08
CA LEU A 396 -17.05 37.32 2.02
C LEU A 396 -17.66 37.47 3.42
N ILE A 397 -18.11 36.35 4.00
CA ILE A 397 -18.62 36.28 5.36
C ILE A 397 -17.42 36.46 6.30
N TYR A 398 -17.41 37.58 7.02
CA TYR A 398 -16.35 37.89 7.96
C TYR A 398 -16.59 37.17 9.28
N ASP A 399 -15.89 36.05 9.51
CA ASP A 399 -15.83 35.42 10.82
C ASP A 399 -14.57 35.89 11.58
N LYS A 400 -14.78 36.64 12.66
CA LYS A 400 -13.70 37.06 13.57
C LYS A 400 -12.95 35.86 14.16
N ASN A 401 -13.58 34.69 14.28
CA ASN A 401 -13.00 33.51 14.90
C ASN A 401 -12.05 32.75 13.96
N ASN A 402 -12.26 32.80 12.64
CA ASN A 402 -11.34 32.22 11.64
C ASN A 402 -10.00 32.96 11.51
N LEU A 403 -9.89 34.17 12.09
CA LEU A 403 -8.64 34.90 12.24
C LEU A 403 -7.88 34.55 13.53
N ILE A 404 -8.55 33.88 14.48
CA ILE A 404 -8.04 33.61 15.84
C ILE A 404 -7.75 32.11 16.05
N SER A 405 -8.20 31.22 15.16
CA SER A 405 -7.90 29.78 15.28
C SER A 405 -6.43 29.41 15.02
N SER A 406 -5.59 30.36 14.58
CA SER A 406 -4.12 30.24 14.64
C SER A 406 -3.54 30.46 16.05
N SER A 407 -4.35 30.90 17.01
CA SER A 407 -4.03 30.97 18.44
C SER A 407 -4.74 29.84 19.21
N VAL A 408 -3.98 28.78 19.45
CA VAL A 408 -3.99 27.93 20.67
C VAL A 408 -5.38 27.75 21.31
N THR A 409 -6.06 26.66 20.96
CA THR A 409 -7.01 26.04 21.90
C THR A 409 -6.35 24.80 22.49
N THR A 410 -5.77 24.94 23.68
CA THR A 410 -5.27 23.81 24.47
C THR A 410 -6.47 23.00 24.97
N ILE A 411 -6.93 22.02 24.21
CA ILE A 411 -7.86 21.02 24.74
C ILE A 411 -7.00 20.01 25.52
N GLN A 412 -6.71 20.34 26.79
CA GLN A 412 -6.42 19.30 27.78
C GLN A 412 -7.71 18.53 27.99
N GLN A 413 -7.83 17.34 27.41
CA GLN A 413 -8.85 16.39 27.83
C GLN A 413 -8.54 15.98 29.28
N PRO A 414 -9.47 16.12 30.24
CA PRO A 414 -9.26 15.63 31.59
C PRO A 414 -9.23 14.10 31.55
N ILE A 415 -8.10 13.52 31.96
CA ILE A 415 -8.04 12.11 32.31
C ILE A 415 -8.97 11.91 33.51
N GLN A 416 -10.13 11.30 33.27
CA GLN A 416 -10.97 10.78 34.35
C GLN A 416 -10.13 9.74 35.11
N LYS A 417 -9.86 10.02 36.38
CA LYS A 417 -9.23 9.08 37.30
C LYS A 417 -10.12 7.85 37.43
N ALA A 418 -9.71 6.75 36.81
CA ALA A 418 -10.23 5.43 37.13
C ALA A 418 -9.74 5.06 38.54
N ASN A 419 -10.67 4.54 39.34
CA ASN A 419 -10.48 4.12 40.72
C ASN A 419 -9.27 3.18 40.90
N GLU A 420 -8.53 3.41 41.98
CA GLU A 420 -7.46 2.54 42.48
C GLU A 420 -7.94 1.09 42.67
N PRO A 421 -7.16 0.08 42.24
CA PRO A 421 -7.18 -1.21 42.88
C PRO A 421 -6.08 -1.30 43.96
N LEU A 422 -6.48 -1.96 45.04
CA LEU A 422 -5.71 -2.23 46.25
C LEU A 422 -4.33 -2.86 45.98
N ILE A 423 -3.39 -2.38 46.79
CA ILE A 423 -2.02 -2.84 46.96
C ILE A 423 -1.95 -4.34 47.25
N ILE A 424 -1.23 -5.09 46.40
CA ILE A 424 -0.53 -6.32 46.83
C ILE A 424 0.93 -6.19 46.40
N GLN A 425 1.79 -6.20 47.42
CA GLN A 425 3.25 -6.14 47.33
C GLN A 425 3.82 -7.43 46.73
N ASN A 426 4.76 -7.30 45.79
CA ASN A 426 6.04 -8.05 45.69
C ASN A 426 6.54 -8.12 44.23
N ALA A 427 7.58 -7.35 43.90
CA ALA A 427 8.72 -7.77 43.05
C ALA A 427 9.72 -6.62 42.85
N THR A 428 10.99 -6.98 42.85
CA THR A 428 12.24 -6.20 42.78
C THR A 428 12.42 -5.27 41.57
N PRO A 429 13.25 -4.21 41.67
CA PRO A 429 13.39 -3.18 40.63
C PRO A 429 14.25 -3.68 39.46
N VAL A 430 13.71 -3.62 38.24
CA VAL A 430 14.48 -3.73 37.00
C VAL A 430 14.68 -2.32 36.45
N SER A 431 15.93 -1.94 36.21
CA SER A 431 16.34 -0.65 35.65
C SER A 431 15.78 -0.46 34.23
N LEU A 432 15.02 0.60 34.01
CA LEU A 432 14.61 1.07 32.69
C LEU A 432 15.83 1.66 31.94
N PRO A 433 16.06 1.32 30.65
CA PRO A 433 17.00 2.05 29.83
C PRO A 433 16.41 3.44 29.48
N THR A 434 17.28 4.44 29.46
CA THR A 434 17.03 5.83 29.10
C THR A 434 16.28 5.98 27.76
N PRO A 435 15.33 6.93 27.64
CA PRO A 435 14.61 7.14 26.39
C PRO A 435 15.53 7.75 25.33
N PHE A 436 15.64 7.07 24.19
CA PHE A 436 16.36 7.55 23.01
C PHE A 436 15.47 8.59 22.29
N ILE A 437 15.94 9.84 22.20
CA ILE A 437 15.17 10.97 21.68
C ILE A 437 15.13 10.94 20.15
N PHE A 438 13.91 11.01 19.62
CA PHE A 438 13.49 11.05 18.22
C PHE A 438 14.01 12.31 17.50
N LYS A 439 14.91 12.17 16.52
CA LYS A 439 15.20 13.29 15.58
C LYS A 439 15.66 12.92 14.17
N ASN A 440 16.05 11.69 13.86
CA ASN A 440 16.82 11.43 12.62
C ASN A 440 16.14 10.61 11.50
N GLN A 441 14.81 10.38 11.54
CA GLN A 441 14.15 9.55 10.50
C GLN A 441 13.04 10.25 9.70
N ILE A 442 12.48 11.36 10.17
CA ILE A 442 11.44 12.10 9.43
C ILE A 442 12.03 12.81 8.19
N ASP A 443 13.28 13.26 8.26
CA ASP A 443 13.97 13.90 7.12
C ASP A 443 14.21 12.95 5.93
N LYS A 444 14.24 11.62 6.15
CA LYS A 444 14.42 10.65 5.06
C LYS A 444 13.17 10.46 4.20
N LEU A 445 11.98 10.72 4.74
CA LEU A 445 10.72 10.64 3.99
C LEU A 445 10.48 11.90 3.14
N ALA A 446 11.11 13.03 3.48
CA ALA A 446 10.98 14.29 2.77
C ALA A 446 12.03 14.52 1.66
N MET A 447 13.08 13.69 1.56
CA MET A 447 14.22 13.95 0.66
C MET A 447 14.36 13.02 -0.56
N ASN A 448 13.44 12.10 -0.82
CA ASN A 448 13.49 11.26 -2.03
C ASN A 448 12.80 11.90 -3.26
N ASP A 449 12.92 13.21 -3.42
CA ASP A 449 12.56 13.91 -4.66
C ASP A 449 13.82 14.12 -5.51
N ASN A 450 14.21 13.10 -6.27
CA ASN A 450 15.11 13.24 -7.43
C ASN A 450 15.00 12.02 -8.35
N VAL A 451 13.94 11.97 -9.15
CA VAL A 451 13.93 11.14 -10.37
C VAL A 451 13.26 11.96 -11.46
N PHE A 452 14.06 12.73 -12.20
CA PHE A 452 13.95 12.98 -13.65
C PHE A 452 15.08 13.96 -14.08
N LYS A 453 15.80 13.61 -15.17
CA LYS A 453 17.04 14.17 -15.76
C LYS A 453 18.31 13.51 -15.18
N THR A 454 19.25 12.92 -15.92
CA THR A 454 19.62 12.91 -17.34
C THR A 454 20.49 11.67 -17.61
N LYS A 455 20.65 11.27 -18.88
CA LYS A 455 21.50 10.18 -19.35
C LYS A 455 22.92 10.24 -18.76
N ASP A 456 23.28 9.31 -17.88
CA ASP A 456 24.67 8.90 -17.64
C ASP A 456 24.68 7.42 -17.21
N GLN A 457 25.53 6.63 -17.88
CA GLN A 457 25.76 5.22 -17.54
C GLN A 457 26.45 5.14 -16.18
N VAL A 458 25.75 4.67 -15.16
CA VAL A 458 26.36 4.31 -13.88
C VAL A 458 26.58 2.81 -13.85
N SER A 459 27.83 2.38 -14.04
CA SER A 459 28.25 1.00 -13.80
C SER A 459 28.37 0.76 -12.29
N PHE A 460 27.67 -0.23 -11.76
CA PHE A 460 27.91 -0.72 -10.41
C PHE A 460 29.17 -1.59 -10.41
N ARG A 461 30.29 -1.06 -9.91
CA ARG A 461 31.45 -1.87 -9.51
C ARG A 461 31.16 -2.51 -8.15
N PHE A 462 31.12 -3.84 -8.12
CA PHE A 462 31.13 -4.61 -6.88
C PHE A 462 32.43 -4.36 -6.09
N PRO A 463 32.40 -4.34 -4.75
CA PRO A 463 33.62 -4.36 -3.94
C PRO A 463 34.38 -5.67 -4.20
N GLN A 464 35.60 -5.57 -4.71
CA GLN A 464 36.53 -6.70 -4.73
C GLN A 464 36.94 -7.02 -3.29
N ILE A 465 36.64 -8.24 -2.85
CA ILE A 465 37.22 -8.80 -1.63
C ILE A 465 38.70 -9.02 -1.91
N GLN A 466 39.56 -8.26 -1.25
CA GLN A 466 40.99 -8.52 -1.20
C GLN A 466 41.22 -9.83 -0.43
N THR A 467 41.75 -10.83 -1.12
CA THR A 467 42.36 -12.01 -0.51
C THR A 467 43.66 -11.60 0.16
N SER A 468 43.69 -11.55 1.50
CA SER A 468 44.94 -11.54 2.25
C SER A 468 45.29 -12.96 2.66
N GLU A 469 46.31 -13.51 2.00
CA GLU A 469 47.03 -14.70 2.45
C GLU A 469 47.73 -14.40 3.77
N HIS A 470 47.34 -15.07 4.86
CA HIS A 470 48.27 -15.35 5.96
C HIS A 470 48.02 -16.76 6.51
N SER A 471 49.10 -17.52 6.46
CA SER A 471 49.28 -18.91 6.85
C SER A 471 49.06 -19.16 8.34
N ILE A 472 48.14 -20.07 8.68
CA ILE A 472 48.07 -20.72 10.00
C ILE A 472 47.88 -22.23 9.77
N SER A 473 48.69 -23.03 10.49
CA SER A 473 48.89 -24.47 10.33
C SER A 473 47.69 -25.33 10.83
N PRO A 474 47.62 -26.62 10.43
CA PRO A 474 46.43 -27.43 10.65
C PRO A 474 46.35 -28.00 12.08
N PHE A 475 45.21 -27.78 12.74
CA PHE A 475 44.85 -28.48 13.98
C PHE A 475 44.45 -29.93 13.67
N GLN A 476 45.12 -30.86 14.35
CA GLN A 476 44.91 -32.30 14.30
C GLN A 476 43.56 -32.70 14.92
N VAL A 477 42.82 -33.52 14.20
CA VAL A 477 41.64 -34.26 14.68
C VAL A 477 42.12 -35.40 15.58
N THR A 478 41.77 -35.35 16.86
CA THR A 478 41.94 -36.48 17.78
C THR A 478 40.60 -37.22 17.92
N ALA A 479 40.61 -38.47 17.47
CA ALA A 479 39.51 -39.42 17.58
C ALA A 479 39.32 -39.86 19.05
N THR A 480 38.09 -39.87 19.53
CA THR A 480 37.71 -40.51 20.80
C THR A 480 37.17 -41.91 20.51
N PRO A 481 37.59 -42.97 21.24
CA PRO A 481 37.23 -44.34 20.92
C PRO A 481 35.87 -44.76 21.49
N LEU A 482 35.18 -45.62 20.75
CA LEU A 482 34.00 -46.38 21.17
C LEU A 482 34.34 -47.29 22.36
N VAL A 483 33.56 -47.17 23.43
CA VAL A 483 33.47 -48.18 24.50
C VAL A 483 32.31 -49.11 24.17
N LYS A 484 32.62 -50.42 24.11
CA LYS A 484 31.67 -51.52 24.03
C LYS A 484 30.92 -51.67 25.36
N GLN A 485 29.59 -51.78 25.30
CA GLN A 485 28.84 -52.96 25.77
C GLN A 485 27.50 -52.99 25.06
#